data_AF-A0A172ZDL5-F1
#
_entry.id   AF-A0A172ZDL5-F1
#
_cell.length_a   1.000
_cell.length_b   1.000
_cell.length_c   1.000
_cell.angle_alpha   90.00
_cell.angle_beta   90.00
_cell.angle_gamma   90.00
#
_symmetry.space_group_name_H-M   'P 1'
#
loop_
_entity.id
_entity.type
_entity.pdbx_description
1 polymer ?
#
loop_
_entity_poly.entity_id
_entity_poly.type
_entity_poly.pdbx_seq_one_letter_code
_entity_poly.pdbx_strand_id
1 'polypeptide(L)'
;MIGISACLTGIACRYDGKSNRVSPLDDMVTSGRAVAFCPEVLGGMSTPREPAEIVGGTAEDVWRGAARVMTVSGEDVTDAFKQGAQLALEQARQAGITVAVLKANSPSCGSRMIYDGTFTGNKIVGSGLTAALFRRSGIEVFDEHTCAALLTAESNDSNK
;
A
#
# COMPACT_ATOMS: atom_id res chain seq x y z
N MET A 1 6.08 -0.94 15.78
CA MET A 1 5.44 0.23 15.13
C MET A 1 4.48 -0.26 14.06
N ILE A 2 3.43 0.51 13.73
CA ILE A 2 2.49 0.18 12.64
C ILE A 2 2.75 1.10 11.44
N GLY A 3 2.76 0.54 10.23
CA GLY A 3 2.81 1.30 8.99
C GLY A 3 1.43 1.44 8.35
N ILE A 4 1.09 2.61 7.83
CA ILE A 4 -0.23 2.83 7.21
C ILE A 4 -0.06 3.49 5.84
N SER A 5 -0.78 3.01 4.82
CA SER A 5 -0.88 3.73 3.55
C SER A 5 -1.39 5.15 3.78
N ALA A 6 -0.60 6.16 3.41
CA ALA A 6 -0.87 7.57 3.67
C ALA A 6 -2.26 8.04 3.19
N CYS A 7 -2.78 7.47 2.10
CA CYS A 7 -4.13 7.81 1.65
C CYS A 7 -5.21 7.42 2.67
N LEU A 8 -5.00 6.40 3.50
CA LEU A 8 -5.90 6.00 4.57
C LEU A 8 -5.89 6.98 5.75
N THR A 9 -4.88 7.83 5.85
CA THR A 9 -4.67 8.79 6.95
C THR A 9 -5.03 10.21 6.52
N GLY A 10 -5.87 10.36 5.48
CA GLY A 10 -6.31 11.66 4.99
C GLY A 10 -5.33 12.40 4.06
N ILE A 11 -4.10 11.91 3.89
CA ILE A 11 -3.14 12.52 2.96
C ILE A 11 -3.63 12.30 1.52
N ALA A 12 -3.74 13.39 0.76
CA ALA A 12 -4.29 13.41 -0.59
C ALA A 12 -3.27 12.93 -1.64
N CYS A 13 -2.80 11.70 -1.54
CA CYS A 13 -1.72 11.13 -2.37
C CYS A 13 -2.19 10.05 -3.37
N ARG A 14 -3.50 9.83 -3.52
CA ARG A 14 -4.02 8.88 -4.54
C ARG A 14 -3.74 9.38 -5.95
N TYR A 15 -3.87 8.49 -6.93
CA TYR A 15 -3.72 8.84 -8.35
C TYR A 15 -4.65 10.00 -8.77
N ASP A 16 -5.86 10.07 -8.21
CA ASP A 16 -6.85 11.13 -8.47
C ASP A 16 -6.66 12.40 -7.63
N GLY A 17 -5.55 12.52 -6.90
CA GLY A 17 -5.26 13.66 -6.02
C GLY A 17 -6.13 13.72 -4.77
N LYS A 18 -6.84 12.64 -4.43
CA LYS A 18 -7.69 12.55 -3.23
C LYS A 18 -7.04 11.69 -2.15
N SER A 19 -7.71 11.61 -1.00
CA SER A 19 -7.42 10.62 0.04
C SER A 19 -8.51 9.56 0.10
N ASN A 20 -8.30 8.53 0.91
CA ASN A 20 -9.28 7.50 1.27
C ASN A 20 -9.32 7.39 2.80
N ARG A 21 -9.53 8.52 3.48
CA ARG A 21 -9.41 8.65 4.92
C ARG A 21 -10.27 7.63 5.67
N VAL A 22 -9.66 6.95 6.63
CA VAL A 22 -10.32 6.08 7.61
C VAL A 22 -9.98 6.65 8.98
N SER A 23 -10.93 7.33 9.63
CA SER A 23 -10.65 8.15 10.83
C SER A 23 -9.84 7.42 11.90
N PRO A 24 -10.14 6.15 12.28
CA PRO A 24 -9.32 5.44 13.27
C PRO A 24 -7.85 5.25 12.87
N LEU A 25 -7.56 5.09 11.58
CA LEU A 25 -6.18 4.93 11.08
C LEU A 25 -5.43 6.26 11.02
N ASP A 26 -6.14 7.35 10.73
CA ASP A 26 -5.61 8.71 10.82
C ASP A 26 -5.24 9.05 12.28
N ASP A 27 -6.13 8.73 13.22
CA ASP A 27 -5.91 8.93 14.67
C ASP A 27 -4.67 8.17 15.18
N MET A 28 -4.37 6.99 14.63
CA MET A 28 -3.16 6.24 14.96
C MET A 28 -1.88 6.98 14.56
N VAL A 29 -1.90 7.69 13.43
CA VAL A 29 -0.74 8.48 12.98
C VAL A 29 -0.60 9.76 13.81
N THR A 30 -1.70 10.47 14.04
CA THR A 30 -1.68 11.72 14.81
C THR A 30 -1.31 11.50 16.29
N SER A 31 -1.63 10.33 16.85
CA SER A 31 -1.19 9.90 18.19
C SER A 31 0.21 9.29 18.25
N GLY A 32 0.93 9.20 17.12
CA GLY A 32 2.30 8.66 17.07
C GLY A 32 2.41 7.13 17.17
N ARG A 33 1.30 6.40 17.09
CA ARG A 33 1.26 4.92 17.11
C ARG A 33 1.54 4.29 15.74
N ALA A 34 1.45 5.08 14.68
CA ALA A 34 1.70 4.63 13.32
C ALA A 34 2.48 5.65 12.48
N VAL A 35 3.15 5.15 11.44
CA VAL A 35 3.86 5.95 10.44
C VAL A 35 3.14 5.83 9.10
N ALA A 36 2.82 6.96 8.49
CA ALA A 36 2.21 7.01 7.16
C ALA A 36 3.27 6.97 6.05
N PHE A 37 3.00 6.23 4.97
CA PHE A 37 3.84 6.24 3.76
C PHE A 37 3.01 6.00 2.49
N CYS A 38 3.49 6.49 1.36
CA CYS A 38 2.91 6.21 0.04
C CYS A 38 4.01 5.67 -0.88
N PRO A 39 4.02 4.37 -1.21
CA PRO A 39 5.09 3.79 -2.02
C PRO A 39 5.19 4.44 -3.40
N GLU A 40 4.07 4.79 -4.02
CA GLU A 40 4.05 5.42 -5.35
C GLU A 40 4.74 6.81 -5.33
N VAL A 41 4.48 7.63 -4.30
CA VAL A 41 5.14 8.94 -4.13
C VAL A 41 6.62 8.76 -3.75
N LEU A 42 6.94 7.78 -2.89
CA LEU A 42 8.34 7.46 -2.57
C LEU A 42 9.13 7.01 -3.82
N GLY A 43 8.46 6.32 -4.74
CA GLY A 43 8.99 5.95 -6.05
C GLY A 43 9.09 7.10 -7.05
N GLY A 44 8.81 8.34 -6.64
CA GLY A 44 8.94 9.54 -7.46
C GLY A 44 7.73 9.88 -8.32
N MET A 45 6.60 9.16 -8.16
CA MET A 45 5.40 9.49 -8.94
C MET A 45 4.72 10.76 -8.45
N SER A 46 4.13 11.51 -9.38
CA SER A 46 3.37 12.72 -9.09
C SER A 46 2.03 12.44 -8.39
N THR A 47 1.42 13.51 -7.88
CA THR A 47 0.02 13.52 -7.45
C THR A 47 -0.65 14.79 -8.00
N PRO A 48 -1.68 14.69 -8.85
CA PRO A 48 -2.27 13.46 -9.40
C PRO A 48 -1.32 12.73 -10.36
N ARG A 49 -1.68 11.51 -10.74
CA ARG A 49 -1.02 10.64 -11.73
C ARG A 49 -2.05 9.74 -12.40
N GLU A 50 -1.69 9.14 -13.53
CA GLU A 50 -2.58 8.20 -14.20
C GLU A 50 -2.84 6.94 -13.36
N PRO A 51 -4.03 6.31 -13.48
CA PRO A 51 -4.25 4.98 -12.96
C PRO A 51 -3.27 3.99 -13.58
N ALA A 52 -2.77 3.08 -12.76
CA ALA A 52 -1.91 1.99 -13.19
C ALA A 52 -2.40 0.64 -12.66
N GLU A 53 -2.14 -0.43 -13.42
CA GLU A 53 -2.48 -1.81 -13.06
C GLU A 53 -1.30 -2.74 -13.36
N ILE A 54 -1.27 -3.91 -12.71
CA ILE A 54 -0.31 -4.95 -13.05
C ILE A 54 -0.83 -5.68 -14.28
N VAL A 55 -0.09 -5.64 -15.37
CA VAL A 55 -0.43 -6.28 -16.65
C VAL A 55 0.41 -7.53 -16.83
N GLY A 56 -0.25 -8.65 -17.15
CA GLY A 56 0.40 -9.92 -17.45
C GLY A 56 0.74 -10.79 -16.22
N GLY A 57 0.17 -10.50 -15.05
CA GLY A 57 0.35 -11.35 -13.87
C GLY A 57 0.07 -10.64 -12.54
N THR A 58 0.87 -10.98 -11.54
CA THR A 58 0.80 -10.46 -10.16
C THR A 58 2.11 -9.75 -9.77
N ALA A 59 2.18 -9.20 -8.56
CA ALA A 59 3.43 -8.61 -8.06
C ALA A 59 4.64 -9.56 -8.12
N GLU A 60 4.45 -10.87 -7.87
CA GLU A 60 5.55 -11.83 -7.95
C GLU A 60 6.07 -11.99 -9.38
N ASP A 61 5.19 -11.91 -10.38
CA ASP A 61 5.59 -11.91 -11.79
C ASP A 61 6.35 -10.64 -12.16
N VAL A 62 5.96 -9.49 -11.60
CA VAL A 62 6.69 -8.22 -11.77
C VAL A 62 8.09 -8.32 -11.15
N TRP A 63 8.22 -8.87 -9.94
CA TRP A 63 9.51 -9.09 -9.27
C TRP A 63 10.41 -10.07 -10.05
N ARG A 64 9.83 -11.06 -10.73
CA ARG A 64 10.56 -11.98 -11.64
C ARG A 64 10.82 -11.41 -13.04
N GLY A 65 10.24 -10.25 -13.38
CA GLY A 65 10.37 -9.64 -14.71
C GLY A 65 9.43 -10.19 -15.78
N ALA A 66 8.44 -11.01 -15.40
CA ALA A 66 7.45 -11.63 -16.30
C ALA A 66 6.16 -10.79 -16.48
N ALA A 67 5.93 -9.80 -15.62
CA ALA A 67 4.82 -8.85 -15.73
C ALA A 67 5.32 -7.40 -15.60
N ARG A 68 4.45 -6.42 -15.85
CA ARG A 68 4.74 -4.99 -15.76
C ARG A 68 3.64 -4.24 -15.01
N VAL A 69 3.96 -3.08 -14.47
CA VAL A 69 2.97 -2.10 -14.00
C VAL A 69 2.81 -1.07 -15.10
N MET A 70 1.64 -1.02 -15.71
CA MET A 70 1.35 -0.14 -16.83
C MET A 70 0.33 0.90 -16.43
N THR A 71 0.46 2.12 -16.96
CA THR A 71 -0.62 3.11 -16.89
C THR A 71 -1.73 2.77 -17.88
N VAL A 72 -2.91 3.39 -17.72
CA VAL A 72 -4.02 3.23 -18.67
C VAL A 72 -3.68 3.73 -20.08
N SER A 73 -2.75 4.68 -20.21
CA SER A 73 -2.24 5.16 -21.50
C SER A 73 -1.16 4.26 -22.13
N GLY A 74 -0.70 3.24 -21.40
CA GLY A 74 0.30 2.27 -21.89
C GLY A 74 1.75 2.60 -21.55
N GLU A 75 2.00 3.53 -20.62
CA GLU A 75 3.35 3.80 -20.09
C GLU A 75 3.78 2.71 -19.09
N ASP A 76 5.02 2.22 -19.21
CA ASP A 76 5.60 1.27 -18.25
C ASP A 76 6.18 2.04 -17.05
N VAL A 77 5.51 1.93 -15.90
CA VAL A 77 5.89 2.57 -14.64
C VAL A 77 6.44 1.56 -13.63
N THR A 78 6.85 0.37 -14.09
CA THR A 78 7.30 -0.74 -13.25
C THR A 78 8.43 -0.34 -12.29
N ASP A 79 9.42 0.41 -12.78
CA ASP A 79 10.60 0.76 -11.99
C ASP A 79 10.26 1.72 -10.84
N ALA A 80 9.39 2.70 -11.08
CA ALA A 80 8.91 3.60 -10.03
C ALA A 80 8.18 2.82 -8.92
N PHE A 81 7.33 1.85 -9.29
CA PHE A 81 6.63 1.00 -8.33
C PHE A 81 7.58 0.07 -7.54
N LYS A 82 8.59 -0.52 -8.20
CA LYS A 82 9.61 -1.35 -7.52
C LYS A 82 10.46 -0.52 -6.56
N GLN A 83 10.94 0.63 -7.00
CA GLN A 83 11.72 1.56 -6.19
C GLN A 83 10.91 2.04 -4.98
N GLY A 84 9.66 2.44 -5.21
CA GLY A 84 8.73 2.85 -4.17
C GLY A 84 8.51 1.78 -3.10
N ALA A 85 8.33 0.53 -3.52
CA ALA A 85 8.20 -0.61 -2.60
C ALA A 85 9.49 -0.84 -1.77
N GLN A 86 10.66 -0.75 -2.40
CA GLN A 86 11.95 -0.91 -1.72
C GLN A 86 12.20 0.20 -0.69
N LEU A 87 11.95 1.46 -1.06
CA LEU A 87 12.07 2.60 -0.16
C LEU A 87 11.06 2.53 1.00
N ALA A 88 9.83 2.10 0.73
CA ALA A 88 8.85 1.86 1.78
C ALA A 88 9.31 0.76 2.77
N LEU A 89 9.96 -0.30 2.27
CA LEU A 89 10.51 -1.35 3.13
C LEU A 89 11.68 -0.84 3.98
N GLU A 90 12.54 0.00 3.40
CA GLU A 90 13.64 0.63 4.13
C GLU A 90 13.11 1.52 5.26
N GLN A 91 12.14 2.39 4.96
CA GLN A 91 11.46 3.20 5.98
C GLN A 91 10.80 2.34 7.06
N ALA A 92 10.14 1.25 6.65
CA ALA A 92 9.53 0.31 7.58
C ALA A 92 10.56 -0.31 8.54
N ARG A 93 11.72 -0.71 8.04
CA ARG A 93 12.81 -1.24 8.87
C ARG A 93 13.37 -0.20 9.82
N GLN A 94 13.64 1.02 9.34
CA GLN A 94 14.15 2.11 10.16
C GLN A 94 13.18 2.49 11.28
N ALA A 95 11.87 2.46 11.02
CA ALA A 95 10.83 2.77 11.99
C ALA A 95 10.41 1.58 12.87
N GLY A 96 11.01 0.39 12.71
CA GLY A 96 10.64 -0.81 13.46
C GLY A 96 9.19 -1.25 13.21
N ILE A 97 8.73 -1.15 11.97
CA ILE A 97 7.39 -1.54 11.54
C ILE A 97 7.35 -3.06 11.37
N THR A 98 6.45 -3.72 12.10
CA THR A 98 6.21 -5.17 12.02
C THR A 98 4.82 -5.51 11.49
N VAL A 99 3.92 -4.53 11.48
CA VAL A 99 2.54 -4.66 10.97
C VAL A 99 2.24 -3.47 10.08
N ALA A 100 1.58 -3.69 8.93
CA ALA A 100 1.17 -2.64 8.01
C ALA A 100 -0.32 -2.74 7.61
N VAL A 101 -1.01 -1.60 7.57
CA VAL A 101 -2.37 -1.46 7.03
C VAL A 101 -2.28 -0.73 5.69
N LEU A 102 -2.50 -1.48 4.60
CA LEU A 102 -2.31 -1.00 3.23
C LEU A 102 -3.64 -0.82 2.49
N LYS A 103 -3.70 0.17 1.61
CA LYS A 103 -4.91 0.43 0.81
C LYS A 103 -5.25 -0.76 -0.10
N ALA A 104 -6.46 -1.30 0.03
CA ALA A 104 -6.95 -2.42 -0.78
C ALA A 104 -6.95 -2.10 -2.30
N ASN A 105 -6.75 -3.15 -3.10
CA ASN A 105 -6.85 -3.19 -4.58
C ASN A 105 -5.76 -2.45 -5.37
N SER A 106 -4.91 -1.64 -4.74
CA SER A 106 -3.84 -0.89 -5.43
C SER A 106 -2.77 -1.85 -6.01
N PRO A 107 -2.19 -1.56 -7.19
CA PRO A 107 -1.05 -2.31 -7.74
C PRO A 107 0.21 -2.22 -6.84
N SER A 108 0.27 -1.28 -5.91
CA SER A 108 1.33 -1.22 -4.88
C SER A 108 0.89 -1.81 -3.54
N CYS A 109 -0.26 -1.37 -3.04
CA CYS A 109 -0.68 -1.59 -1.66
C CYS A 109 -1.71 -2.72 -1.48
N GLY A 110 -2.35 -3.19 -2.56
CA GLY A 110 -3.38 -4.21 -2.49
C GLY A 110 -2.86 -5.49 -1.85
N SER A 111 -3.53 -5.98 -0.80
CA SER A 111 -3.03 -7.11 0.01
C SER A 111 -3.74 -8.43 -0.30
N ARG A 112 -4.90 -8.44 -0.95
CA ARG A 112 -5.68 -9.65 -1.26
C ARG A 112 -6.20 -9.71 -2.68
N MET A 113 -6.60 -8.55 -3.18
CA MET A 113 -7.09 -8.36 -4.53
C MET A 113 -6.30 -7.22 -5.17
N ILE A 114 -6.14 -7.31 -6.47
CA ILE A 114 -5.63 -6.25 -7.36
C ILE A 114 -6.53 -6.19 -8.60
N TYR A 115 -6.45 -5.10 -9.35
CA TYR A 115 -7.08 -5.06 -10.67
C TYR A 115 -6.40 -6.04 -11.64
N ASP A 116 -7.15 -6.52 -12.63
CA ASP A 116 -6.72 -7.63 -13.50
C ASP A 116 -5.80 -7.22 -14.67
N GLY A 117 -5.45 -5.94 -14.79
CA GLY A 117 -4.58 -5.42 -15.84
C GLY A 117 -5.31 -5.09 -17.13
N THR A 118 -6.64 -5.25 -17.18
CA THR A 118 -7.45 -4.92 -18.35
C THR A 118 -8.01 -3.51 -18.33
N PHE A 119 -7.86 -2.78 -17.21
CA PHE A 119 -8.46 -1.45 -17.00
C PHE A 119 -10.00 -1.43 -17.12
N THR A 120 -10.66 -2.58 -16.95
CA THR A 120 -12.13 -2.70 -16.98
C THR A 120 -12.77 -2.62 -15.58
N GLY A 121 -11.95 -2.51 -14.52
CA GLY A 121 -12.40 -2.48 -13.14
C GLY A 121 -12.57 -3.86 -12.49
N ASN A 122 -12.35 -4.94 -13.25
CA ASN A 122 -12.29 -6.31 -12.74
C ASN A 122 -11.11 -6.51 -11.80
N LYS A 123 -11.26 -7.46 -10.87
CA LYS A 123 -10.25 -7.76 -9.84
C LYS A 123 -9.97 -9.25 -9.78
N ILE A 124 -8.71 -9.57 -9.48
CA ILE A 124 -8.22 -10.92 -9.28
C ILE A 124 -7.58 -11.06 -7.90
N VAL A 125 -7.48 -12.30 -7.42
CA VAL A 125 -6.70 -12.60 -6.22
C VAL A 125 -5.24 -12.30 -6.50
N GLY A 126 -4.62 -11.51 -5.65
CA GLY A 126 -3.25 -11.07 -5.84
C GLY A 126 -2.85 -9.99 -4.84
N SER A 127 -1.58 -9.61 -4.87
CA SER A 127 -1.08 -8.50 -4.07
C SER A 127 -0.29 -7.53 -4.94
N GLY A 128 -0.25 -6.27 -4.52
CA GLY A 128 0.59 -5.24 -5.09
C GLY A 128 2.05 -5.38 -4.63
N LEU A 129 2.94 -4.66 -5.30
CA LEU A 129 4.39 -4.84 -5.13
C LEU A 129 4.86 -4.62 -3.69
N THR A 130 4.37 -3.57 -3.03
CA THR A 130 4.75 -3.25 -1.65
C THR A 130 4.20 -4.29 -0.68
N ALA A 131 2.93 -4.68 -0.84
CA ALA A 131 2.30 -5.69 0.02
C ALA A 131 3.02 -7.05 -0.08
N ALA A 132 3.37 -7.48 -1.29
CA ALA A 132 4.16 -8.69 -1.52
C ALA A 132 5.54 -8.62 -0.86
N LEU A 133 6.26 -7.51 -1.08
CA LEU A 133 7.60 -7.30 -0.52
C LEU A 133 7.61 -7.25 1.01
N PHE A 134 6.62 -6.61 1.62
CA PHE A 134 6.46 -6.52 3.08
C PHE A 134 6.27 -7.91 3.69
N ARG A 135 5.35 -8.71 3.13
CA ARG A 135 5.13 -10.09 3.59
C ARG A 135 6.37 -10.95 3.48
N ARG A 136 7.07 -10.89 2.35
CA ARG A 136 8.35 -11.60 2.14
C ARG A 136 9.43 -11.18 3.13
N SER A 137 9.32 -9.97 3.69
CA SER A 137 10.24 -9.42 4.69
C SER A 137 9.78 -9.64 6.14
N GLY A 138 8.71 -10.41 6.36
CA GLY A 138 8.20 -10.73 7.70
C GLY A 138 7.30 -9.65 8.31
N ILE A 139 6.86 -8.66 7.54
CA ILE A 139 5.87 -7.67 7.99
C ILE A 139 4.47 -8.25 7.76
N GLU A 140 3.64 -8.24 8.80
CA GLU A 140 2.24 -8.63 8.70
C GLU A 140 1.43 -7.56 7.96
N VAL A 141 0.60 -7.94 7.00
CA VAL A 141 -0.10 -6.99 6.12
C VAL A 141 -1.61 -7.19 6.15
N PHE A 142 -2.31 -6.13 6.54
CA PHE A 142 -3.77 -5.99 6.52
C PHE A 142 -4.19 -4.94 5.49
N ASP A 143 -5.48 -4.91 5.17
CA ASP A 143 -6.12 -3.78 4.51
C ASP A 143 -7.14 -3.08 5.42
N GLU A 144 -7.68 -1.95 4.96
CA GLU A 144 -8.67 -1.17 5.69
C GLU A 144 -9.97 -1.94 6.02
N HIS A 145 -10.17 -3.13 5.46
CA HIS A 145 -11.35 -3.97 5.72
C HIS A 145 -11.08 -5.06 6.76
N THR A 146 -9.82 -5.26 7.16
CA THR A 146 -9.43 -6.38 8.03
C THR A 146 -8.48 -6.01 9.15
N CYS A 147 -8.18 -4.72 9.30
CA CYS A 147 -7.41 -4.19 10.41
C CYS A 147 -8.22 -4.03 11.71
N ALA A 148 -9.47 -4.53 11.79
CA ALA A 148 -10.36 -4.30 12.93
C ALA A 148 -9.73 -4.70 14.28
N ALA A 149 -9.02 -5.83 14.32
CA ALA A 149 -8.33 -6.29 15.54
C ALA A 149 -7.22 -5.33 16.01
N LEU A 150 -6.59 -4.60 15.08
CA LEU A 150 -5.57 -3.60 15.40
C LEU A 150 -6.17 -2.33 16.03
N LEU A 151 -7.45 -2.06 15.77
CA LEU A 151 -8.14 -0.88 16.29
C LEU A 151 -8.67 -1.10 17.72
N THR A 152 -8.91 -2.36 18.11
CA THR A 152 -9.54 -2.73 19.39
C THR A 152 -8.54 -3.02 20.53
N ALA A 153 -7.26 -3.18 20.22
CA ALA A 153 -6.26 -3.65 21.17
C ALA A 153 -5.96 -2.68 22.34
N GLU A 154 -6.59 -1.51 22.42
CA GLU A 154 -6.21 -0.44 23.37
C GLU A 154 -7.32 0.06 24.30
N SER A 155 -8.47 -0.61 24.40
CA SER A 155 -9.45 -0.25 25.44
C SER A 155 -9.08 -0.72 26.87
N ASN A 156 -7.92 -1.37 27.07
CA ASN A 156 -7.60 -2.08 28.31
C ASN A 156 -6.36 -1.60 29.09
N ASP A 157 -5.72 -0.48 28.72
CA ASP A 157 -4.49 -0.01 29.42
C ASP A 157 -4.63 1.33 30.17
N SER A 158 -5.86 1.75 30.47
CA SER A 158 -6.13 2.96 31.28
C SER A 158 -6.44 2.68 32.76
N ASN A 159 -5.98 1.56 33.32
CA ASN A 159 -6.16 1.29 34.75
C ASN A 159 -4.97 0.54 35.35
N LYS A 160 -3.86 1.28 35.56
CA LYS A 160 -2.82 0.95 36.54
C LYS A 160 -2.14 2.20 37.04
#